data_AF-A0A2U3AN97-F1
#
_entry.id   AF-A0A2U3AN97-F1
#
_cell.length_a   1.000
_cell.length_b   1.000
_cell.length_c   1.000
_cell.angle_alpha   90.00
_cell.angle_beta   90.00
_cell.angle_gamma   90.00
#
_symmetry.space_group_name_H-M   'P 1'
#
loop_
_entity.id
_entity.type
_entity.pdbx_description
1 polymer ?
#
loop_
_entity_poly.entity_id
_entity_poly.type
_entity_poly.pdbx_seq_one_letter_code
_entity_poly.pdbx_strand_id
1 'polypeptide(L)'
;MDRKKHIKRFERLTVLYYKCRRYVCSCGKRFSEKISFIERDQRFSKEWHQAIQMLCVKSPTFQSVAEKMGTASSTVIRRFDQVVEQQLVSAVMLPKAIAIDAYKGDTNAEIHEPTDCYLAKSSKRYDKTVLTKVR
;
A
#
# COMPACT_ATOMS: atom_id res chain seq x y z
N MET A 1 8.44 18.69 -20.92
CA MET A 1 7.57 17.57 -21.32
C MET A 1 7.78 16.50 -20.28
N ASP A 2 6.71 16.11 -19.58
CA ASP A 2 6.78 15.20 -18.45
C ASP A 2 6.70 13.76 -18.93
N ARG A 3 7.52 12.90 -18.33
CA ARG A 3 7.63 11.48 -18.65
C ARG A 3 7.13 10.65 -17.47
N LYS A 4 6.08 9.85 -17.67
CA LYS A 4 5.50 9.00 -16.62
C LYS A 4 5.48 7.54 -17.07
N LYS A 5 5.87 6.65 -16.17
CA LYS A 5 5.78 5.20 -16.43
C LYS A 5 4.32 4.77 -16.38
N HIS A 6 3.94 3.86 -17.28
CA HIS A 6 2.59 3.33 -17.39
C HIS A 6 2.60 1.81 -17.44
N ILE A 7 1.42 1.19 -17.43
CA ILE A 7 1.28 -0.26 -17.52
C ILE A 7 1.89 -0.79 -18.83
N LYS A 8 2.37 -2.04 -18.81
CA LYS A 8 2.81 -2.69 -20.05
C LYS A 8 1.64 -2.79 -21.03
N ARG A 9 1.93 -2.53 -22.30
CA ARG A 9 0.98 -2.72 -23.39
C ARG A 9 1.61 -3.66 -24.40
N PHE A 10 0.93 -4.76 -24.70
CA PHE A 10 1.47 -5.84 -25.54
C PHE A 10 2.87 -6.30 -25.06
N GLU A 11 3.00 -6.55 -23.75
CA GLU A 11 4.24 -6.96 -23.07
C GLU A 11 5.42 -5.97 -23.14
N ARG A 12 5.23 -4.81 -23.76
CA ARG A 12 6.23 -3.76 -23.87
C ARG A 12 6.04 -2.70 -22.79
N LEU A 13 7.16 -2.23 -22.23
CA LEU A 13 7.16 -1.12 -21.28
C LEU A 13 6.64 0.14 -21.97
N THR A 14 5.61 0.75 -21.39
CA THR A 14 4.97 1.94 -21.96
C THR A 14 5.26 3.15 -21.10
N VAL A 15 5.48 4.28 -21.75
CA VAL A 15 5.77 5.56 -21.12
C VAL A 15 4.85 6.61 -21.73
N LEU A 16 4.18 7.37 -20.87
CA LEU A 16 3.34 8.50 -21.27
C LEU A 16 4.18 9.77 -21.28
N TYR A 17 4.13 10.47 -22.39
CA TYR A 17 4.69 11.82 -22.51
C TYR A 17 3.55 12.83 -22.60
N TYR A 18 3.57 13.83 -21.72
CA TYR A 18 2.55 14.88 -21.73
C TYR A 18 3.15 16.25 -21.39
N LYS A 19 2.40 17.31 -21.70
CA LYS A 19 2.77 18.68 -21.35
C LYS A 19 1.75 19.21 -20.35
N CYS A 20 2.14 19.30 -19.07
CA CYS A 20 1.29 19.88 -18.04
C CYS A 20 1.22 21.40 -18.18
N ARG A 21 0.03 21.98 -18.31
CA ARG A 21 -0.15 23.44 -18.24
C ARG A 21 -0.09 23.89 -16.78
N ARG A 22 0.44 25.10 -16.55
CA ARG A 22 0.36 25.78 -15.25
C ARG A 22 -0.53 26.99 -15.39
N TYR A 23 -1.60 27.04 -14.61
CA TYR A 23 -2.51 28.16 -14.54
C TYR A 23 -2.08 29.14 -13.45
N VAL A 24 -2.37 30.40 -13.67
CA VAL A 24 -2.08 31.50 -12.74
C VAL A 24 -3.42 32.08 -12.30
N CYS A 25 -3.65 32.11 -11.00
CA CYS A 25 -4.79 32.81 -10.42
C CYS A 25 -4.51 34.32 -10.40
N SER A 26 -5.56 35.14 -10.41
CA SER A 26 -5.45 36.60 -10.24
C SER A 26 -4.70 37.00 -8.96
N CYS A 27 -4.72 36.17 -7.92
CA CYS A 27 -3.96 36.37 -6.69
C CYS A 27 -2.47 35.98 -6.77
N GLY A 28 -1.94 35.60 -7.94
CA GLY A 28 -0.54 35.22 -8.16
C GLY A 28 -0.20 33.75 -7.85
N LYS A 29 -1.13 32.99 -7.25
CA LYS A 29 -0.93 31.55 -7.00
C LYS A 29 -0.87 30.77 -8.32
N ARG A 30 0.06 29.80 -8.41
CA ARG A 30 0.24 28.92 -9.58
C ARG A 30 -0.23 27.51 -9.26
N PHE A 31 -1.03 26.92 -10.15
CA PHE A 31 -1.51 25.55 -10.00
C PHE A 31 -1.33 24.77 -11.30
N SER A 32 -0.99 23.49 -11.17
CA SER A 32 -0.91 22.58 -12.31
C SER A 32 -2.31 22.22 -12.81
N GLU A 33 -2.42 21.99 -14.11
CA GLU A 33 -3.61 21.42 -14.73
C GLU A 33 -4.03 20.12 -14.04
N LYS A 34 -5.32 20.00 -13.73
CA LYS A 34 -5.88 18.77 -13.17
C LYS A 34 -6.00 17.76 -14.29
N ILE A 35 -5.22 16.69 -14.20
CA ILE A 35 -5.17 15.62 -15.19
C ILE A 35 -5.85 14.37 -14.59
N SER A 36 -6.69 13.71 -15.39
CA SER A 36 -7.48 12.55 -14.92
C SER A 36 -6.63 11.32 -14.63
N PHE A 37 -5.57 11.08 -15.41
CA PHE A 37 -4.77 9.85 -15.40
C PHE A 37 -3.48 9.92 -14.55
N ILE A 38 -3.10 11.10 -14.04
CA ILE A 38 -1.90 11.29 -13.21
C ILE A 38 -2.24 12.16 -12.01
N GLU A 39 -1.80 11.74 -10.82
CA GLU A 39 -1.82 12.59 -9.62
C GLU A 39 -0.58 13.49 -9.56
N ARG A 40 -0.71 14.60 -8.82
CA ARG A 40 0.38 15.57 -8.66
C ARG A 40 1.64 14.89 -8.11
N ASP A 41 2.79 15.22 -8.71
CA ASP A 41 4.13 14.74 -8.34
C ASP A 41 4.34 13.22 -8.39
N GLN A 42 3.41 12.46 -8.99
CA GLN A 42 3.59 11.02 -9.18
C GLN A 42 4.51 10.71 -10.36
N ARG A 43 5.31 9.64 -10.23
CA ARG A 43 6.19 9.12 -11.31
C ARG A 43 5.48 8.10 -12.23
N PHE A 44 4.35 7.58 -11.77
CA PHE A 44 3.54 6.56 -12.42
C PHE A 44 2.12 7.09 -12.64
N SER A 45 1.40 6.51 -13.60
CA SER A 45 -0.03 6.82 -13.79
C SER A 45 -0.89 6.19 -12.70
N LYS A 46 -2.15 6.64 -12.60
CA LYS A 46 -3.12 6.08 -11.65
C LYS A 46 -3.43 4.61 -11.93
N GLU A 47 -3.58 4.27 -13.21
CA GLU A 47 -3.84 2.89 -13.66
C GLU A 47 -2.68 1.97 -13.30
N TRP A 48 -1.43 2.47 -13.33
CA TRP A 48 -0.27 1.69 -12.91
C TRP A 48 -0.32 1.37 -11.41
N HIS A 49 -0.71 2.33 -10.56
CA HIS A 49 -0.89 2.09 -9.12
C HIS A 49 -2.02 1.07 -8.85
N GLN A 50 -3.16 1.20 -9.54
CA GLN A 50 -4.27 0.24 -9.42
C GLN A 50 -3.87 -1.17 -9.85
N ALA A 51 -3.11 -1.29 -10.94
CA ALA A 51 -2.62 -2.57 -11.43
C ALA A 51 -1.67 -3.24 -10.40
N ILE A 52 -0.78 -2.48 -9.75
CA ILE A 52 0.06 -3.02 -8.67
C ILE A 52 -0.79 -3.58 -7.54
N GLN A 53 -1.78 -2.82 -7.06
CA GLN A 53 -2.63 -3.26 -5.95
C GLN A 53 -3.31 -4.60 -6.27
N MET A 54 -3.91 -4.72 -7.45
CA MET A 54 -4.54 -5.97 -7.88
C MET A 54 -3.53 -7.12 -8.05
N LEU A 55 -2.36 -6.85 -8.60
CA LEU A 55 -1.33 -7.86 -8.85
C LEU A 55 -0.68 -8.36 -7.55
N CYS A 56 -0.49 -7.49 -6.56
CA CYS A 56 0.04 -7.87 -5.25
C CYS A 56 -0.90 -8.84 -4.52
N VAL A 57 -2.22 -8.67 -4.66
CA VAL A 57 -3.20 -9.58 -4.06
C VAL A 57 -3.27 -10.92 -4.80
N LYS A 58 -3.08 -10.92 -6.12
CA LYS A 58 -3.21 -12.13 -6.96
C LYS A 58 -1.92 -12.93 -7.13
N SER A 59 -0.76 -12.30 -7.04
CA SER A 59 0.52 -12.94 -7.35
C SER A 59 1.14 -13.58 -6.10
N PRO A 60 1.88 -14.69 -6.26
CA PRO A 60 2.51 -15.36 -5.12
C PRO A 60 3.73 -14.60 -4.57
N THR A 61 4.44 -13.82 -5.41
CA THR A 61 5.67 -13.12 -5.01
C THR A 61 5.72 -11.69 -5.55
N PHE A 62 6.34 -10.79 -4.77
CA PHE A 62 6.57 -9.41 -5.20
C PHE A 62 7.53 -9.30 -6.39
N GLN A 63 8.44 -10.26 -6.54
CA GLN A 63 9.34 -10.31 -7.69
C GLN A 63 8.58 -10.56 -9.00
N SER A 64 7.62 -11.50 -9.02
CA SER A 64 6.79 -11.74 -10.20
C SER A 64 5.98 -10.49 -10.59
N VAL A 65 5.45 -9.77 -9.60
CA VAL A 65 4.75 -8.49 -9.84
C VAL A 65 5.72 -7.45 -10.42
N ALA A 66 6.93 -7.36 -9.89
CA ALA A 66 7.95 -6.42 -10.35
C ALA A 66 8.33 -6.66 -11.81
N GLU A 67 8.49 -7.92 -12.23
CA GLU A 67 8.75 -8.32 -13.61
C GLU A 67 7.59 -7.96 -14.53
N LYS A 68 6.34 -8.26 -14.14
CA LYS A 68 5.12 -7.88 -14.88
C LYS A 68 5.00 -6.36 -15.06
N MET A 69 5.36 -5.59 -14.03
CA MET A 69 5.22 -4.13 -14.04
C MET A 69 6.46 -3.38 -14.54
N GLY A 70 7.58 -4.08 -14.77
CA GLY A 70 8.83 -3.47 -15.23
C GLY A 70 9.48 -2.55 -14.20
N THR A 71 9.46 -2.94 -12.93
CA THR A 71 10.03 -2.16 -11.82
C THR A 71 10.84 -3.06 -10.89
N ALA A 72 11.53 -2.46 -9.91
CA ALA A 72 12.19 -3.22 -8.85
C ALA A 72 11.18 -3.71 -7.80
N SER A 73 11.43 -4.88 -7.21
CA SER A 73 10.62 -5.49 -6.14
C SER A 73 10.45 -4.55 -4.94
N SER A 74 11.51 -3.82 -4.55
CA SER A 74 11.47 -2.81 -3.49
C SER A 74 10.43 -1.70 -3.74
N THR A 75 10.21 -1.34 -5.02
CA THR A 75 9.19 -0.35 -5.38
C THR A 75 7.79 -0.93 -5.22
N VAL A 76 7.60 -2.21 -5.54
CA VAL A 76 6.32 -2.91 -5.36
C VAL A 76 5.98 -3.00 -3.87
N ILE A 77 6.92 -3.47 -3.05
CA ILE A 77 6.77 -3.60 -1.58
C ILE A 77 6.36 -2.25 -0.97
N ARG A 78 7.14 -1.19 -1.21
CA ARG A 78 6.83 0.14 -0.69
C ARG A 78 5.44 0.64 -1.09
N ARG A 79 4.98 0.31 -2.30
CA ARG A 79 3.63 0.71 -2.77
C ARG A 79 2.54 -0.13 -2.13
N PHE A 80 2.80 -1.39 -1.86
CA PHE A 80 1.90 -2.27 -1.14
C PHE A 80 1.74 -1.81 0.31
N ASP A 81 2.85 -1.54 1.02
CA ASP A 81 2.83 -1.10 2.42
C ASP A 81 2.03 0.19 2.61
N GLN A 82 2.15 1.14 1.67
CA GLN A 82 1.36 2.38 1.67
C GLN A 82 -0.15 2.13 1.60
N VAL A 83 -0.57 1.08 0.90
CA VAL A 83 -1.99 0.72 0.77
C VAL A 83 -2.47 -0.02 2.01
N VAL A 84 -1.64 -0.91 2.55
CA VAL A 84 -1.91 -1.61 3.81
C VAL A 84 -2.09 -0.61 4.94
N GLU A 85 -1.18 0.34 5.09
CA GLU A 85 -1.26 1.40 6.11
C GLU A 85 -2.55 2.23 5.99
N GLN A 86 -3.01 2.50 4.77
CA GLN A 86 -4.27 3.21 4.53
C GLN A 86 -5.52 2.37 4.84
N GLN A 87 -5.43 1.05 4.71
CA GLN A 87 -6.55 0.12 4.93
C GLN A 87 -6.65 -0.36 6.37
N LEU A 88 -5.55 -0.33 7.12
CA LEU A 88 -5.55 -0.68 8.54
C LEU A 88 -6.29 0.39 9.34
N VAL A 89 -7.45 0.03 9.89
CA VAL A 89 -8.23 0.90 10.77
C VAL A 89 -7.51 1.00 12.11
N SER A 90 -7.04 2.20 12.46
CA SER A 90 -6.19 2.43 13.64
C SER A 90 -6.90 2.43 14.99
N ALA A 91 -8.21 2.16 15.05
CA ALA A 91 -8.94 2.06 16.31
C ALA A 91 -10.22 1.24 16.13
N VAL A 92 -10.11 -0.09 16.30
CA VAL A 92 -11.29 -0.96 16.42
C VAL A 92 -11.41 -1.40 17.86
N MET A 93 -12.57 -1.12 18.48
CA MET A 93 -12.89 -1.70 19.79
C MET A 93 -12.98 -3.22 19.61
N LEU A 94 -12.13 -3.97 20.32
CA LEU A 94 -12.15 -5.43 20.29
C LEU A 94 -13.53 -5.93 20.74
N PRO A 95 -14.18 -6.83 19.97
CA PRO A 95 -15.46 -7.39 20.38
C PRO A 95 -15.29 -8.27 21.62
N LYS A 96 -16.40 -8.54 22.31
CA LYS A 96 -16.41 -9.27 23.60
C LYS A 96 -15.70 -10.64 23.52
N ALA A 97 -15.76 -11.30 22.36
CA ALA A 97 -15.05 -12.53 22.06
C ALA A 97 -14.47 -12.46 20.65
N ILE A 98 -13.24 -12.95 20.48
CA ILE A 98 -12.58 -13.16 19.19
C ILE A 98 -12.07 -14.60 19.14
N ALA A 99 -12.20 -15.24 17.98
CA ALA A 99 -11.49 -16.49 17.70
C ALA A 99 -10.22 -16.13 16.93
N ILE A 100 -9.07 -16.56 17.45
CA ILE A 100 -7.78 -16.42 16.79
C ILE A 100 -7.40 -17.80 16.32
N ASP A 101 -7.19 -17.96 15.01
CA ASP A 101 -6.65 -19.17 14.44
C ASP A 101 -5.17 -18.96 14.12
N ALA A 102 -4.33 -19.88 14.58
CA ALA A 102 -2.90 -19.81 14.38
C ALA A 102 -2.56 -20.42 13.02
N TYR A 103 -2.46 -19.57 12.00
CA TYR A 103 -1.95 -20.01 10.71
C TYR A 103 -0.44 -20.20 10.78
N LYS A 104 0.02 -21.43 10.55
CA LYS A 104 1.44 -21.75 10.42
C LYS A 104 1.84 -21.61 8.95
N GLY A 105 2.57 -20.54 8.63
CA GLY A 105 3.12 -20.36 7.29
C GLY A 105 4.31 -21.30 7.05
N ASP A 106 4.37 -21.89 5.86
CA ASP A 106 5.52 -22.67 5.37
C ASP A 106 6.71 -21.75 5.09
N THR A 107 7.31 -21.24 6.16
CA THR A 107 8.65 -20.66 6.10
C THR A 107 9.59 -21.83 6.32
N ASN A 108 10.69 -21.94 5.57
CA ASN A 108 11.65 -23.07 5.63
C ASN A 108 12.41 -23.21 6.99
N ALA A 109 11.82 -22.78 8.09
CA ALA A 109 12.23 -23.05 9.46
C ALA A 109 11.36 -24.18 10.03
N GLU A 110 12.00 -25.12 10.70
CA GLU A 110 11.47 -26.37 11.25
C GLU A 110 10.00 -26.37 11.68
N ILE A 111 9.32 -27.48 11.35
CA ILE A 111 7.96 -27.76 11.76
C ILE A 111 7.95 -28.01 13.28
N HIS A 112 7.70 -26.98 14.09
CA HIS A 112 7.30 -27.18 15.49
C HIS A 112 5.81 -27.54 15.57
N GLU A 113 5.48 -28.69 16.13
CA GLU A 113 4.10 -29.15 16.32
C GLU A 113 3.23 -28.09 17.00
N PRO A 114 1.96 -27.91 16.57
CA PRO A 114 1.06 -26.95 17.20
C PRO A 114 0.61 -27.48 18.56
N THR A 115 1.15 -26.90 19.64
CA THR A 115 0.60 -27.07 20.98
C THR A 115 -0.51 -26.04 21.22
N ASP A 116 -1.73 -26.54 21.22
CA ASP A 116 -2.96 -26.05 21.84
C ASP A 116 -3.56 -24.69 21.43
N CYS A 117 -4.89 -24.73 21.29
CA CYS A 117 -5.76 -23.59 21.05
C CYS A 117 -5.98 -22.80 22.35
N TYR A 118 -5.33 -21.63 22.47
CA TYR A 118 -5.52 -20.76 23.63
C TYR A 118 -6.78 -19.88 23.46
N LEU A 119 -7.78 -20.10 24.32
CA LEU A 119 -8.93 -19.19 24.47
C LEU A 119 -8.52 -17.95 25.30
N ALA A 120 -8.35 -16.80 24.64
CA ALA A 120 -8.14 -15.53 25.34
C ALA A 120 -9.46 -14.98 25.90
N LYS A 121 -9.63 -14.99 27.23
CA LYS A 121 -10.74 -14.29 27.90
C LYS A 121 -10.35 -12.85 28.18
N SER A 122 -11.14 -11.90 27.69
CA SER A 122 -10.97 -10.47 27.91
C SER A 122 -11.30 -10.10 29.37
N SER A 123 -10.28 -9.93 30.22
CA SER A 123 -10.46 -9.29 31.53
C SER A 123 -10.38 -7.78 31.35
N LYS A 124 -11.48 -7.09 31.67
CA LYS A 124 -11.57 -5.64 31.63
C LYS A 124 -10.68 -5.02 32.72
N ARG A 125 -9.63 -4.28 32.35
CA ARG A 125 -9.19 -3.06 33.05
C ARG A 125 -8.18 -2.29 32.20
N TYR A 126 -8.63 -1.25 31.49
CA TYR A 126 -7.77 -0.17 31.02
C TYR A 126 -8.36 1.13 31.52
N ASP A 127 -7.67 1.76 32.47
CA ASP A 127 -7.82 3.19 32.73
C ASP A 127 -6.49 3.80 33.24
N LYS A 128 -6.16 4.95 32.62
CA LYS A 128 -5.15 5.99 32.93
C LYS A 128 -3.67 5.60 32.72
N THR A 129 -2.85 6.37 31.98
CA THR A 129 -2.64 7.81 32.18
C THR A 129 -2.00 8.47 30.94
N VAL A 130 -2.53 9.63 30.55
CA VAL A 130 -1.88 10.64 29.71
C VAL A 130 -0.61 11.12 30.43
N LEU A 131 0.57 11.10 29.79
CA LEU A 131 1.65 12.04 30.11
C LEU A 131 2.56 12.24 28.89
N THR A 132 2.41 13.43 28.33
CA THR A 132 3.25 14.17 27.41
C THR A 132 4.74 14.08 27.76
N LYS A 133 5.61 14.01 26.75
CA LYS A 133 6.95 14.60 26.87
C LYS A 133 7.14 15.65 25.79
N VAL A 134 6.86 16.89 26.19
CA VAL A 134 7.38 18.10 25.58
C VAL A 134 8.83 18.26 26.03
N ARG A 135 9.76 18.06 25.10
CA ARG A 135 11.04 18.75 24.87
C ARG A 135 11.98 17.85 24.10
#